data_AF-A0A813DVP9-F1
#
_entry.id   AF-A0A813DVP9-F1
#
_cell.length_a   1.000
_cell.length_b   1.000
_cell.length_c   1.000
_cell.angle_alpha   90.00
_cell.angle_beta   90.00
_cell.angle_gamma   90.00
#
_symmetry.space_group_name_H-M   'P 1'
#
loop_
_entity.id
_entity.type
_entity.pdbx_description
1 polymer ?
#
loop_
_entity_poly.entity_id
_entity_poly.type
_entity_poly.pdbx_seq_one_letter_code
_entity_poly.pdbx_strand_id
1 'polypeptide(L)'
;MEAHFSQSIVRWHDAFNDHVGAGTAMNLPFLVLAATVPQFVISTALHGVALCVSVPQAERSLNHMHAEWARSVLGIRGHRQGGWQALVACCGWPQRLGTCMLGEAIMLEARMMLLPPTNPARMLLLFARNSFLPCWATAVMDLRVRLGNLPDIRRWLGDEMAEAASLDPAVRRNSLRRFRTTIVSPSLTQYDHTAFEAAGANADWPVCEFLHTPCDFPMLLLEANFSSTQWKSLRVWALVRATGCWPLPLFGMTELQRVLDFCPLCGASLADLCHILQLCSGTESMRKELFCVTSSWSQFRSLLFQGHPVPDECNGLELRVIYIASVFELAVSALLTGVTPNDVSELIAGAADLAGTGR
;
A
#
# COMPACT_ATOMS: atom_id res chain seq x y z
N MET A 1 13.27 -20.16 17.59
CA MET A 1 13.03 -18.96 16.76
C MET A 1 11.55 -18.81 16.39
N GLU A 2 10.88 -19.86 15.92
CA GLU A 2 9.44 -19.81 15.58
C GLU A 2 8.54 -19.29 16.72
N ALA A 3 8.67 -19.84 17.93
CA ALA A 3 7.90 -19.36 19.08
C ALA A 3 8.11 -17.87 19.38
N HIS A 4 9.35 -17.38 19.24
CA HIS A 4 9.67 -15.96 19.42
C HIS A 4 9.06 -15.11 18.31
N PHE A 5 9.09 -15.57 17.06
CA PHE A 5 8.47 -14.89 15.93
C PHE A 5 6.95 -14.78 16.12
N SER A 6 6.27 -15.86 16.51
CA SER A 6 4.84 -15.86 16.79
C SER A 6 4.48 -14.89 17.92
N GLN A 7 5.25 -14.88 19.02
CA GLN A 7 5.05 -13.91 20.11
C GLN A 7 5.28 -12.46 19.65
N SER A 8 6.26 -12.25 18.76
CA SER A 8 6.55 -10.91 18.22
C SER A 8 5.42 -10.41 17.32
N ILE A 9 4.85 -11.27 16.47
CA ILE A 9 3.67 -10.96 15.65
C ILE A 9 2.51 -10.45 16.52
N VAL A 10 2.18 -11.18 17.59
CA VAL A 10 1.09 -10.79 18.50
C VAL A 10 1.35 -9.39 19.07
N ARG A 11 2.56 -9.16 19.59
CA ARG A 11 2.94 -7.84 20.14
C ARG A 11 2.87 -6.71 19.12
N TRP A 12 3.31 -6.96 17.89
CA TRP A 12 3.25 -5.95 16.82
C TRP A 12 1.80 -5.67 16.40
N HIS A 13 0.95 -6.69 16.38
CA HIS A 13 -0.46 -6.54 16.09
C HIS A 13 -1.20 -5.79 17.22
N ASP A 14 -0.85 -6.03 18.49
CA ASP A 14 -1.40 -5.29 19.62
C ASP A 14 -0.97 -3.82 19.57
N ALA A 15 0.32 -3.54 19.34
CA ALA A 15 0.82 -2.17 19.17
C ALA A 15 0.14 -1.43 18.01
N PHE A 16 -0.12 -2.14 16.90
CA PHE A 16 -0.91 -1.60 15.80
C PHE A 16 -2.35 -1.26 16.22
N ASN A 17 -3.02 -2.17 16.92
CA ASN A 17 -4.40 -1.96 17.37
C ASN A 17 -4.53 -0.79 18.34
N ASP A 18 -3.60 -0.66 19.27
CA ASP A 18 -3.57 0.45 20.22
C ASP A 18 -3.38 1.79 19.49
N HIS A 19 -2.42 1.83 18.56
CA HIS A 19 -2.13 3.02 17.76
C HIS A 19 -3.30 3.42 16.86
N VAL A 20 -3.86 2.46 16.12
CA VAL A 20 -5.01 2.70 15.24
C VAL A 20 -6.29 2.99 16.02
N GLY A 21 -6.49 2.34 17.16
CA GLY A 21 -7.61 2.61 18.06
C GLY A 21 -7.57 4.05 18.58
N ALA A 22 -6.40 4.50 19.05
CA ALA A 22 -6.21 5.88 19.50
C ALA A 22 -6.44 6.90 18.38
N GLY A 23 -5.87 6.68 17.19
CA GLY A 23 -6.05 7.58 16.05
C GLY A 23 -7.49 7.63 15.54
N THR A 24 -8.20 6.49 15.55
CA THR A 24 -9.62 6.42 15.17
C THR A 24 -10.49 7.15 16.19
N ALA A 25 -10.21 7.04 17.49
CA ALA A 25 -10.92 7.77 18.54
C ALA A 25 -10.76 9.30 18.41
N MET A 26 -9.65 9.76 17.83
CA MET A 26 -9.41 11.17 17.51
C MET A 26 -10.00 11.60 16.16
N ASN A 27 -10.76 10.73 15.48
CA ASN A 27 -11.31 10.97 14.15
C ASN A 27 -10.25 11.35 13.09
N LEU A 28 -9.04 10.79 13.20
CA LEU A 28 -8.01 11.04 12.20
C LEU A 28 -8.43 10.46 10.84
N PRO A 29 -8.23 11.20 9.73
CA PRO A 29 -8.43 10.66 8.40
C PRO A 29 -7.61 9.40 8.17
N PHE A 30 -8.15 8.45 7.39
CA PHE A 30 -7.51 7.13 7.20
C PHE A 30 -6.08 7.25 6.67
N LEU A 31 -5.79 8.21 5.78
CA LEU A 31 -4.47 8.40 5.19
C LEU A 31 -3.49 8.99 6.19
N VAL A 32 -3.93 9.97 6.99
CA VAL A 32 -3.13 10.53 8.09
C VAL A 32 -2.78 9.41 9.06
N LEU A 33 -3.77 8.59 9.43
CA LEU A 33 -3.54 7.43 10.27
C LEU A 33 -2.57 6.44 9.62
N ALA A 34 -2.76 6.10 8.35
CA ALA A 34 -1.88 5.19 7.61
C ALA A 34 -0.42 5.67 7.61
N ALA A 35 -0.20 6.97 7.41
CA ALA A 35 1.14 7.57 7.37
C ALA A 35 1.87 7.48 8.71
N THR A 36 1.15 7.43 9.84
CA THR A 36 1.75 7.27 11.16
C THR A 36 2.17 5.82 11.47
N VAL A 37 1.57 4.81 10.82
CA VAL A 37 1.86 3.39 11.08
C VAL A 37 3.34 3.03 10.83
N PRO A 38 3.99 3.43 9.71
CA PRO A 38 5.41 3.20 9.52
C PRO A 38 6.30 3.76 10.63
N GLN A 39 5.96 4.96 11.13
CA GLN A 39 6.78 5.68 12.09
C GLN A 39 6.69 5.09 13.50
N PHE A 40 5.51 4.68 13.96
CA PHE A 40 5.30 4.26 15.35
C PHE A 40 5.20 2.74 15.52
N VAL A 41 4.65 2.03 14.54
CA VAL A 41 4.41 0.59 14.61
C VAL A 41 5.52 -0.19 13.91
N ILE A 42 5.78 0.11 12.63
CA ILE A 42 6.75 -0.64 11.83
C ILE A 42 8.17 -0.44 12.36
N SER A 43 8.55 0.79 12.72
CA SER A 43 9.89 1.07 13.29
C SER A 43 10.21 0.19 14.50
N THR A 44 9.23 0.00 15.39
CA THR A 44 9.31 -0.89 16.55
C THR A 44 9.34 -2.37 16.11
N ALA A 45 8.52 -2.73 15.13
CA ALA A 45 8.46 -4.10 14.60
C ALA A 45 9.74 -4.54 13.90
N LEU A 46 10.48 -3.62 13.27
CA LEU A 46 11.73 -3.93 12.58
C LEU A 46 12.88 -4.27 13.54
N HIS A 47 12.75 -3.98 14.84
CA HIS A 47 13.76 -4.35 15.82
C HIS A 47 13.79 -5.88 16.00
N GLY A 48 14.87 -6.52 15.54
CA GLY A 48 15.07 -7.97 15.65
C GLY A 48 14.41 -8.80 14.54
N VAL A 49 13.56 -8.20 13.68
CA VAL A 49 12.89 -8.91 12.58
C VAL A 49 13.89 -9.55 11.61
N ALA A 50 15.06 -8.93 11.42
CA ALA A 50 16.15 -9.43 10.58
C ALA A 50 16.56 -10.88 10.91
N LEU A 51 16.44 -11.29 12.18
CA LEU A 51 16.78 -12.63 12.64
C LEU A 51 15.72 -13.68 12.25
N CYS A 52 14.53 -13.24 11.85
CA CYS A 52 13.42 -14.10 11.49
C CYS A 52 13.46 -14.55 10.01
N VAL A 53 14.45 -14.10 9.22
CA VAL A 53 14.57 -14.48 7.80
C VAL A 53 14.73 -16.00 7.60
N SER A 54 15.29 -16.71 8.59
CA SER A 54 15.43 -18.17 8.58
C SER A 54 14.19 -18.91 9.09
N VAL A 55 13.18 -18.19 9.58
CA VAL A 55 11.92 -18.80 10.05
C VAL A 55 11.06 -19.12 8.83
N PRO A 56 10.61 -20.38 8.66
CA PRO A 56 9.75 -20.75 7.56
C PRO A 56 8.51 -19.86 7.48
N GLN A 57 8.17 -19.41 6.27
CA GLN A 57 7.00 -18.58 5.99
C GLN A 57 6.95 -17.21 6.69
N ALA A 58 8.02 -16.76 7.35
CA ALA A 58 8.02 -15.48 8.08
C ALA A 58 7.64 -14.29 7.18
N GLU A 59 8.18 -14.24 5.96
CA GLU A 59 7.82 -13.22 4.96
C GLU A 59 6.31 -13.19 4.67
N ARG A 60 5.70 -14.36 4.50
CA ARG A 60 4.27 -14.50 4.22
C ARG A 60 3.43 -14.05 5.42
N SER A 61 3.80 -14.47 6.63
CA SER A 61 3.09 -14.10 7.87
C SER A 61 3.15 -12.60 8.14
N LEU A 62 4.33 -11.98 7.96
CA LEU A 62 4.49 -10.53 8.11
C LEU A 62 3.63 -9.76 7.11
N ASN A 63 3.62 -10.18 5.85
CA ASN A 63 2.83 -9.51 4.84
C ASN A 63 1.32 -9.75 5.00
N HIS A 64 0.91 -10.91 5.55
CA HIS A 64 -0.49 -11.17 5.89
C HIS A 64 -0.96 -10.24 7.01
N MET A 65 -0.16 -10.13 8.08
CA MET A 65 -0.40 -9.17 9.16
C MET A 65 -0.46 -7.73 8.62
N HIS A 66 0.46 -7.34 7.74
CA HIS A 66 0.45 -6.01 7.11
C HIS A 66 -0.81 -5.77 6.27
N ALA A 67 -1.33 -6.78 5.58
CA ALA A 67 -2.60 -6.69 4.86
C ALA A 67 -3.79 -6.55 5.81
N GLU A 68 -3.80 -7.25 6.95
CA GLU A 68 -4.82 -7.06 7.99
C GLU A 68 -4.81 -5.64 8.57
N TRP A 69 -3.61 -5.08 8.78
CA TRP A 69 -3.44 -3.69 9.16
C TRP A 69 -4.06 -2.74 8.14
N ALA A 70 -3.74 -2.92 6.85
CA ALA A 70 -4.31 -2.12 5.77
C ALA A 70 -5.85 -2.20 5.75
N ARG A 71 -6.43 -3.40 5.93
CA ARG A 71 -7.88 -3.56 6.01
C ARG A 71 -8.50 -2.81 7.18
N SER A 72 -7.84 -2.81 8.34
CA SER A 72 -8.30 -2.07 9.52
C SER A 72 -8.31 -0.56 9.24
N VAL A 73 -7.23 -0.02 8.65
CA VAL A 73 -7.14 1.40 8.28
C VAL A 73 -8.20 1.76 7.23
N LEU A 74 -8.37 0.92 6.20
CA LEU A 74 -9.36 1.13 5.15
C LEU A 74 -10.81 0.93 5.62
N GLY A 75 -11.05 0.38 6.81
CA GLY A 75 -12.39 0.24 7.39
C GLY A 75 -13.14 -1.01 6.99
N ILE A 76 -12.42 -2.02 6.52
CA ILE A 76 -12.97 -3.31 6.11
C ILE A 76 -12.40 -4.45 6.94
N ARG A 77 -12.33 -4.22 8.26
CA ARG A 77 -11.88 -5.25 9.22
C ARG A 77 -12.79 -6.48 9.12
N GLY A 78 -12.20 -7.67 9.09
CA GLY A 78 -12.94 -8.94 8.99
C GLY A 78 -13.25 -9.38 7.55
N HIS A 79 -13.05 -8.52 6.55
CA HIS A 79 -13.19 -8.89 5.15
C HIS A 79 -11.91 -9.53 4.60
N ARG A 80 -12.03 -10.49 3.69
CA ARG A 80 -10.88 -11.19 3.09
C ARG A 80 -10.54 -10.70 1.68
N GLN A 81 -11.37 -9.85 1.11
CA GLN A 81 -11.21 -9.25 -0.22
C GLN A 81 -9.98 -8.35 -0.28
N GLY A 82 -9.47 -8.16 -1.50
CA GLY A 82 -8.29 -7.35 -1.80
C GLY A 82 -6.98 -8.12 -1.65
N GLY A 83 -6.13 -7.98 -2.67
CA GLY A 83 -4.76 -8.49 -2.63
C GLY A 83 -3.95 -7.76 -1.56
N TRP A 84 -3.19 -8.51 -0.76
CA TRP A 84 -2.23 -7.99 0.22
C TRP A 84 -1.38 -6.82 -0.31
N GLN A 85 -0.86 -6.89 -1.54
CA GLN A 85 -0.07 -5.79 -2.10
C GLN A 85 -0.94 -4.56 -2.38
N ALA A 86 -2.08 -4.73 -3.05
CA ALA A 86 -3.00 -3.64 -3.38
C ALA A 86 -3.47 -2.86 -2.14
N LEU A 87 -3.81 -3.59 -1.07
CA LEU A 87 -4.21 -3.03 0.22
C LEU A 87 -3.09 -2.17 0.83
N VAL A 88 -1.87 -2.69 0.87
CA VAL A 88 -0.69 -2.00 1.41
C VAL A 88 -0.36 -0.74 0.61
N ALA A 89 -0.41 -0.80 -0.72
CA ALA A 89 -0.17 0.37 -1.57
C ALA A 89 -1.25 1.45 -1.40
N CYS A 90 -2.52 1.08 -1.24
CA CYS A 90 -3.60 2.04 -0.99
C CYS A 90 -3.49 2.75 0.37
N CYS A 91 -2.69 2.21 1.29
CA CYS A 91 -2.33 2.87 2.55
C CYS A 91 -1.09 3.79 2.43
N GLY A 92 -0.48 3.91 1.24
CA GLY A 92 0.72 4.73 1.03
C GLY A 92 1.98 4.14 1.67
N TRP A 93 2.00 2.84 1.97
CA TRP A 93 3.15 2.21 2.59
C TRP A 93 4.19 1.82 1.54
N PRO A 94 5.45 2.29 1.66
CA PRO A 94 6.43 2.24 0.58
C PRO A 94 6.95 0.82 0.31
N GLN A 95 6.91 -0.06 1.31
CA GLN A 95 7.39 -1.43 1.22
C GLN A 95 6.54 -2.37 2.06
N ARG A 96 6.45 -3.63 1.64
CA ARG A 96 5.77 -4.67 2.44
C ARG A 96 6.61 -5.02 3.66
N LEU A 97 5.98 -5.34 4.79
CA LEU A 97 6.69 -5.64 6.04
C LEU A 97 7.68 -6.82 5.92
N GLY A 98 7.30 -7.85 5.15
CA GLY A 98 8.20 -8.95 4.79
C GLY A 98 9.41 -8.46 4.01
N THR A 99 9.24 -7.58 3.03
CA THR A 99 10.34 -6.96 2.27
C THR A 99 11.24 -6.12 3.17
N CYS A 100 10.68 -5.37 4.12
CA CYS A 100 11.46 -4.66 5.14
C CYS A 100 12.33 -5.62 5.97
N MET A 101 11.79 -6.79 6.36
CA MET A 101 12.56 -7.83 7.04
C MET A 101 13.74 -8.32 6.18
N LEU A 102 13.51 -8.58 4.89
CA LEU A 102 14.57 -9.01 3.96
C LEU A 102 15.69 -7.96 3.88
N GLY A 103 15.32 -6.68 3.76
CA GLY A 103 16.28 -5.58 3.76
C GLY A 103 17.08 -5.45 5.04
N GLU A 104 16.42 -5.55 6.20
CA GLU A 104 17.11 -5.50 7.49
C GLU A 104 18.03 -6.70 7.72
N ALA A 105 17.69 -7.89 7.20
CA ALA A 105 18.57 -9.06 7.24
C ALA A 105 19.86 -8.85 6.43
N ILE A 106 19.74 -8.36 5.19
CA ILE A 106 20.90 -8.02 4.34
C ILE A 106 21.75 -6.91 4.97
N MET A 107 21.11 -5.88 5.51
CA MET A 107 21.81 -4.79 6.16
C MET A 107 22.48 -5.21 7.48
N LEU A 108 21.91 -6.19 8.19
CA LEU A 108 22.52 -6.77 9.39
C LEU A 108 23.77 -7.58 9.03
N GLU A 109 23.70 -8.41 7.97
CA GLU A 109 24.88 -9.10 7.44
C GLU A 109 25.98 -8.10 7.05
N ALA A 110 25.62 -7.05 6.30
CA ALA A 110 26.56 -6.02 5.87
C ALA A 110 27.24 -5.31 7.06
N ARG A 111 26.48 -5.00 8.11
CA ARG A 111 27.01 -4.43 9.36
C ARG A 111 28.06 -5.35 9.99
N MET A 112 27.77 -6.66 10.07
CA MET A 112 28.68 -7.65 10.64
C MET A 112 29.94 -7.86 9.78
N MET A 113 29.81 -7.87 8.46
CA MET A 113 30.93 -8.04 7.52
C MET A 113 31.94 -6.89 7.55
N LEU A 114 31.50 -5.69 7.95
CA LEU A 114 32.36 -4.51 8.11
C LEU A 114 32.89 -4.31 9.53
N LEU A 115 32.66 -5.26 10.45
CA LEU A 115 33.35 -5.24 11.75
C LEU A 115 34.84 -5.58 11.57
N PRO A 116 35.70 -5.20 12.55
CA PRO A 116 37.10 -5.60 12.54
C PRO A 116 37.26 -7.13 12.38
N PRO A 117 38.32 -7.63 11.72
CA PRO A 117 38.53 -9.07 11.52
C PRO A 117 38.55 -9.89 12.81
N THR A 118 39.00 -9.29 13.92
CA THR A 118 39.06 -9.91 15.25
C THR A 118 37.71 -9.90 15.98
N ASN A 119 36.68 -9.26 15.42
CA ASN A 119 35.38 -9.19 16.07
C ASN A 119 34.67 -10.58 16.02
N PRO A 120 34.19 -11.10 17.16
CA PRO A 120 33.59 -12.43 17.22
C PRO A 120 32.35 -12.57 16.34
N ALA A 121 31.54 -11.52 16.19
CA ALA A 121 30.34 -11.58 15.34
C ALA A 121 30.70 -11.77 13.86
N ARG A 122 31.79 -11.13 13.39
CA ARG A 122 32.28 -11.31 12.02
C ARG A 122 32.85 -12.71 11.82
N MET A 123 33.66 -13.20 12.76
CA MET A 123 34.24 -14.55 12.67
C MET A 123 33.14 -15.63 12.63
N LEU A 124 32.14 -15.52 13.51
CA LEU A 124 30.99 -16.43 13.53
C LEU A 124 30.17 -16.36 12.25
N LEU A 125 29.95 -15.16 11.69
CA LEU A 125 29.26 -15.01 10.41
C LEU A 125 30.01 -15.71 9.27
N LEU A 126 31.33 -15.51 9.17
CA LEU A 126 32.15 -16.15 8.14
C LEU A 126 32.13 -17.67 8.27
N PHE A 127 32.20 -18.19 9.50
CA PHE A 127 32.05 -19.62 9.76
C PHE A 127 30.66 -20.13 9.34
N ALA A 128 29.60 -19.42 9.72
CA ALA A 128 28.22 -19.79 9.41
C ALA A 128 27.92 -19.77 7.90
N ARG A 129 28.49 -18.81 7.15
CA ARG A 129 28.37 -18.76 5.67
C ARG A 129 28.97 -19.97 4.97
N ASN A 130 29.99 -20.59 5.58
CA ASN A 130 30.65 -21.78 5.06
C ASN A 130 30.07 -23.09 5.64
N SER A 131 29.01 -23.00 6.46
CA SER A 131 28.35 -24.17 7.02
C SER A 131 27.45 -24.83 5.99
N PHE A 132 27.40 -26.17 6.00
CA PHE A 132 26.43 -26.95 5.24
C PHE A 132 25.07 -27.07 5.94
N LEU A 133 24.98 -26.61 7.20
CA LEU A 133 23.76 -26.68 7.97
C LEU A 133 22.88 -25.43 7.72
N PRO A 134 21.56 -25.60 7.56
CA PRO A 134 20.64 -24.47 7.47
C PRO A 134 20.76 -23.56 8.70
N CYS A 135 21.12 -22.31 8.48
CA CYS A 135 21.21 -21.30 9.53
C CYS A 135 20.82 -19.92 8.99
N TRP A 136 20.86 -18.91 9.86
CA TRP A 136 20.55 -17.54 9.47
C TRP A 136 21.46 -17.03 8.33
N ALA A 137 22.75 -17.32 8.38
CA ALA A 137 23.71 -16.86 7.37
C ALA A 137 23.45 -17.48 5.99
N THR A 138 23.16 -18.78 5.93
CA THR A 138 22.81 -19.45 4.67
C THR A 138 21.48 -18.92 4.11
N ALA A 139 20.49 -18.66 4.98
CA ALA A 139 19.22 -18.05 4.58
C ALA A 139 19.40 -16.64 3.97
N VAL A 140 20.31 -15.82 4.50
CA VAL A 140 20.64 -14.51 3.91
C VAL A 140 21.39 -14.66 2.58
N MET A 141 22.25 -15.68 2.44
CA MET A 141 22.90 -15.97 1.16
C MET A 141 21.88 -16.34 0.08
N ASP A 142 20.95 -17.25 0.39
CA ASP A 142 19.88 -17.66 -0.52
C ASP A 142 18.95 -16.48 -0.86
N LEU A 143 18.69 -15.60 0.12
CA LEU A 143 17.93 -14.38 -0.09
C LEU A 143 18.59 -13.46 -1.14
N ARG A 144 19.91 -13.26 -1.09
CA ARG A 144 20.60 -12.43 -2.10
C ARG A 144 20.51 -13.03 -3.50
N VAL A 145 20.54 -14.36 -3.62
CA VAL A 145 20.33 -15.05 -4.89
C VAL A 145 18.91 -14.79 -5.41
N ARG A 146 17.89 -15.00 -4.55
CA ARG A 146 16.48 -14.73 -4.87
C ARG A 146 16.21 -13.31 -5.35
N LEU A 147 16.95 -12.33 -4.82
CA LEU A 147 16.80 -10.91 -5.16
C LEU A 147 17.66 -10.46 -6.36
N GLY A 148 18.15 -11.40 -7.18
CA GLY A 148 18.91 -11.08 -8.39
C GLY A 148 20.42 -11.11 -8.22
N ASN A 149 20.93 -12.03 -7.37
CA ASN A 149 22.36 -12.20 -7.09
C ASN A 149 23.04 -10.95 -6.52
N LEU A 150 22.47 -10.35 -5.48
CA LEU A 150 23.09 -9.18 -4.84
C LEU A 150 24.51 -9.50 -4.35
N PRO A 151 25.48 -8.59 -4.57
CA PRO A 151 26.80 -8.72 -3.98
C PRO A 151 26.74 -8.53 -2.46
N ASP A 152 27.66 -9.16 -1.74
CA ASP A 152 27.93 -8.77 -0.36
C ASP A 152 28.64 -7.41 -0.29
N ILE A 153 28.53 -6.74 0.85
CA ILE A 153 29.04 -5.36 0.98
C ILE A 153 30.55 -5.25 0.75
N ARG A 154 31.34 -6.29 1.09
CA ARG A 154 32.79 -6.27 0.87
C ARG A 154 33.10 -6.41 -0.62
N ARG A 155 32.42 -7.34 -1.31
CA ARG A 155 32.54 -7.50 -2.76
C ARG A 155 32.14 -6.25 -3.52
N TRP A 156 31.12 -5.53 -3.05
CA TRP A 156 30.67 -4.28 -3.67
C TRP A 156 31.62 -3.11 -3.40
N LEU A 157 32.15 -2.97 -2.18
CA LEU A 157 33.09 -1.89 -1.82
C LEU A 157 34.49 -2.07 -2.41
N GLY A 158 34.93 -3.31 -2.61
CA GLY A 158 36.34 -3.63 -2.79
C GLY A 158 37.10 -3.73 -1.46
N ASP A 159 38.21 -4.45 -1.46
CA ASP A 159 38.92 -4.80 -0.22
C ASP A 159 39.51 -3.58 0.50
N GLU A 160 40.15 -2.64 -0.21
CA GLU A 160 40.74 -1.43 0.37
C GLU A 160 39.70 -0.61 1.16
N MET A 161 38.54 -0.35 0.55
CA MET A 161 37.48 0.44 1.17
C MET A 161 36.78 -0.35 2.30
N ALA A 162 36.68 -1.67 2.16
CA ALA A 162 36.14 -2.53 3.21
C ALA A 162 37.06 -2.63 4.43
N GLU A 163 38.38 -2.54 4.24
CA GLU A 163 39.37 -2.44 5.32
C GLU A 163 39.27 -1.08 6.01
N ALA A 164 39.24 0.01 5.25
CA ALA A 164 39.03 1.36 5.80
C ALA A 164 37.73 1.46 6.62
N ALA A 165 36.62 0.92 6.09
CA ALA A 165 35.34 0.83 6.81
C ALA A 165 35.39 -0.07 8.06
N SER A 166 36.32 -1.02 8.13
CA SER A 166 36.49 -1.88 9.30
C SER A 166 37.21 -1.16 10.45
N LEU A 167 38.05 -0.17 10.15
CA LEU A 167 38.81 0.60 11.13
C LEU A 167 38.10 1.90 11.53
N ASP A 168 37.42 2.57 10.60
CA ASP A 168 36.78 3.87 10.83
C ASP A 168 35.24 3.75 10.86
N PRO A 169 34.58 4.05 12.01
CA PRO A 169 33.12 4.07 12.13
C PRO A 169 32.40 5.04 11.18
N ALA A 170 33.00 6.18 10.83
CA ALA A 170 32.41 7.16 9.92
C ALA A 170 32.41 6.62 8.48
N VAL A 171 33.53 6.05 8.04
CA VAL A 171 33.63 5.35 6.74
C VAL A 171 32.64 4.19 6.72
N ARG A 172 32.55 3.39 7.80
CA ARG A 172 31.57 2.30 7.92
C ARG A 172 30.13 2.76 7.72
N ARG A 173 29.74 3.83 8.42
CA ARG A 173 28.37 4.38 8.34
C ARG A 173 28.06 4.87 6.94
N ASN A 174 28.99 5.57 6.31
CA ASN A 174 28.83 6.06 4.93
C ASN A 174 28.74 4.92 3.92
N SER A 175 29.59 3.90 4.05
CA SER A 175 29.56 2.71 3.19
C SER A 175 28.25 1.93 3.33
N LEU A 176 27.76 1.71 4.56
CA LEU A 176 26.46 1.08 4.80
C LEU A 176 25.31 1.89 4.23
N ARG A 177 25.33 3.22 4.37
CA ARG A 177 24.30 4.10 3.79
C ARG A 177 24.28 3.97 2.28
N ARG A 178 25.45 4.08 1.64
CA ARG A 178 25.56 3.95 0.18
C ARG A 178 25.09 2.58 -0.28
N PHE A 179 25.55 1.50 0.34
CA PHE A 179 25.13 0.14 0.02
C PHE A 179 23.60 -0.04 0.11
N ARG A 180 22.97 0.50 1.17
CA ARG A 180 21.51 0.50 1.31
C ARG A 180 20.85 1.21 0.14
N THR A 181 21.28 2.44 -0.19
CA THR A 181 20.64 3.26 -1.22
C THR A 181 20.89 2.80 -2.64
N THR A 182 22.08 2.25 -2.95
CA THR A 182 22.47 1.94 -4.34
C THR A 182 22.25 0.49 -4.73
N ILE A 183 22.21 -0.42 -3.76
CA ILE A 183 22.11 -1.86 -4.01
C ILE A 183 20.85 -2.44 -3.38
N VAL A 184 20.71 -2.33 -2.06
CA VAL A 184 19.64 -3.05 -1.33
C VAL A 184 18.25 -2.49 -1.64
N SER A 185 18.06 -1.17 -1.49
CA SER A 185 16.76 -0.52 -1.71
C SER A 185 16.24 -0.71 -3.14
N PRO A 186 17.03 -0.48 -4.22
CA PRO A 186 16.57 -0.72 -5.58
C PRO A 186 16.13 -2.17 -5.83
N SER A 187 16.90 -3.16 -5.37
CA SER A 187 16.55 -4.57 -5.55
C SER A 187 15.26 -4.94 -4.80
N LEU A 188 15.04 -4.40 -3.60
CA LEU A 188 13.82 -4.64 -2.84
C LEU A 188 12.61 -3.94 -3.46
N THR A 189 12.77 -2.73 -3.99
CA THR A 189 11.72 -2.03 -4.73
C THR A 189 11.32 -2.82 -5.97
N GLN A 190 12.30 -3.33 -6.73
CA GLN A 190 12.01 -4.20 -7.87
C GLN A 190 11.31 -5.50 -7.45
N TYR A 191 11.76 -6.11 -6.34
CA TYR A 191 11.13 -7.30 -5.79
C TYR A 191 9.66 -7.08 -5.42
N ASP A 192 9.34 -5.95 -4.79
CA ASP A 192 7.98 -5.55 -4.51
C ASP A 192 7.21 -5.30 -5.80
N HIS A 193 7.76 -4.53 -6.75
CA HIS A 193 7.13 -4.24 -8.04
C HIS A 193 6.69 -5.53 -8.78
N THR A 194 7.58 -6.50 -8.90
CA THR A 194 7.26 -7.80 -9.51
C THR A 194 6.13 -8.52 -8.77
N ALA A 195 6.12 -8.44 -7.43
CA ALA A 195 5.05 -9.03 -6.62
C ALA A 195 3.72 -8.29 -6.82
N PHE A 196 3.73 -6.97 -7.02
CA PHE A 196 2.56 -6.16 -7.35
C PHE A 196 2.00 -6.53 -8.72
N GLU A 197 2.84 -6.57 -9.75
CA GLU A 197 2.44 -6.94 -11.13
C GLU A 197 1.83 -8.34 -11.17
N ALA A 198 2.47 -9.31 -10.52
CA ALA A 198 1.96 -10.68 -10.46
C ALA A 198 0.60 -10.78 -9.74
N ALA A 199 0.34 -9.93 -8.75
CA ALA A 199 -0.97 -9.89 -8.09
C ALA A 199 -2.04 -9.23 -8.93
N GLY A 200 -1.69 -8.15 -9.65
CA GLY A 200 -2.59 -7.53 -10.60
C GLY A 200 -3.04 -8.52 -11.68
N ALA A 201 -2.11 -9.33 -12.21
CA ALA A 201 -2.37 -10.24 -13.34
C ALA A 201 -3.39 -11.34 -13.01
N ASN A 202 -3.56 -11.67 -11.74
CA ASN A 202 -4.44 -12.72 -11.25
C ASN A 202 -5.81 -12.20 -10.78
N ALA A 203 -6.09 -10.90 -10.92
CA ALA A 203 -7.37 -10.35 -10.52
C ALA A 203 -8.37 -10.32 -11.69
N ASP A 204 -9.59 -10.80 -11.46
CA ASP A 204 -10.71 -10.74 -12.44
C ASP A 204 -11.24 -9.32 -12.68
N TRP A 205 -10.80 -8.37 -11.85
CA TRP A 205 -11.02 -6.94 -12.01
C TRP A 205 -9.76 -6.34 -12.66
N PRO A 206 -9.81 -5.21 -13.38
CA PRO A 206 -8.61 -4.55 -13.91
C PRO A 206 -7.70 -4.00 -12.79
N VAL A 207 -7.57 -4.66 -11.63
CA VAL A 207 -6.61 -4.41 -10.57
C VAL A 207 -5.22 -4.17 -11.16
N CYS A 208 -4.83 -4.87 -12.24
CA CYS A 208 -3.67 -4.52 -13.07
C CYS A 208 -3.68 -3.07 -13.54
N GLU A 209 -4.72 -2.63 -14.26
CA GLU A 209 -4.84 -1.29 -14.81
C GLU A 209 -4.94 -0.22 -13.71
N PHE A 210 -5.64 -0.50 -12.60
CA PHE A 210 -5.77 0.43 -11.47
C PHE A 210 -4.56 0.44 -10.51
N LEU A 211 -3.63 -0.51 -10.63
CA LEU A 211 -2.37 -0.60 -9.87
C LEU A 211 -1.13 -0.41 -10.75
N HIS A 212 -1.29 -0.13 -12.05
CA HIS A 212 -0.14 0.17 -12.88
C HIS A 212 0.54 1.40 -12.30
N THR A 213 1.79 1.19 -11.92
CA THR A 213 2.61 2.00 -11.03
C THR A 213 2.19 1.93 -9.56
N PRO A 214 3.13 1.65 -8.62
CA PRO A 214 3.06 2.22 -7.29
C PRO A 214 3.20 3.74 -7.46
N CYS A 215 2.18 4.40 -8.00
CA CYS A 215 2.01 5.80 -7.74
C CYS A 215 1.74 5.82 -6.24
N ASP A 216 2.80 6.15 -5.50
CA ASP A 216 2.74 6.67 -4.15
C ASP A 216 1.41 7.39 -4.02
N PHE A 217 0.48 6.85 -3.23
CA PHE A 217 -0.69 7.63 -2.85
C PHE A 217 -0.11 8.90 -2.25
N PRO A 218 -0.14 10.06 -2.95
CA PRO A 218 0.94 11.02 -2.78
C PRO A 218 0.96 11.48 -1.35
N MET A 219 2.10 11.40 -0.66
CA MET A 219 2.25 12.00 0.67
C MET A 219 1.90 13.50 0.63
N LEU A 220 1.96 14.12 -0.55
CA LEU A 220 1.44 15.46 -0.86
C LEU A 220 -0.05 15.63 -0.52
N LEU A 221 -0.86 14.55 -0.52
CA LEU A 221 -2.26 14.61 -0.07
C LEU A 221 -2.40 14.84 1.43
N LEU A 222 -1.37 14.56 2.22
CA LEU A 222 -1.34 14.93 3.64
C LEU A 222 -1.14 16.44 3.83
N GLU A 223 -0.58 17.11 2.81
CA GLU A 223 -0.39 18.58 2.80
C GLU A 223 -1.64 19.30 2.26
N ALA A 224 -2.60 18.57 1.70
CA ALA A 224 -3.85 19.13 1.20
C ALA A 224 -4.85 19.41 2.32
N ASN A 225 -5.48 20.58 2.27
CA ASN A 225 -6.50 21.02 3.23
C ASN A 225 -7.87 20.42 2.92
N PHE A 226 -7.99 19.09 3.01
CA PHE A 226 -9.25 18.40 2.74
C PHE A 226 -10.26 18.50 3.88
N SER A 227 -11.52 18.73 3.49
CA SER A 227 -12.69 18.55 4.34
C SER A 227 -12.91 17.09 4.73
N SER A 228 -13.72 16.86 5.76
CA SER A 228 -14.11 15.50 6.19
C SER A 228 -14.72 14.67 5.04
N THR A 229 -15.54 15.30 4.20
CA THR A 229 -16.16 14.64 3.03
C THR A 229 -15.11 14.23 2.00
N GLN A 230 -14.12 15.07 1.72
CA GLN A 230 -13.03 14.73 0.80
C GLN A 230 -12.17 13.58 1.34
N TRP A 231 -11.91 13.52 2.64
CA TRP A 231 -11.22 12.38 3.26
C TRP A 231 -12.00 11.07 3.17
N LYS A 232 -13.32 11.11 3.38
CA LYS A 232 -14.21 9.96 3.19
C LYS A 232 -14.18 9.50 1.73
N SER A 233 -14.17 10.45 0.80
CA SER A 233 -14.10 10.21 -0.64
C SER A 233 -12.82 9.48 -1.06
N LEU A 234 -11.68 9.94 -0.55
CA LEU A 234 -10.39 9.27 -0.75
C LEU A 234 -10.39 7.83 -0.23
N ARG A 235 -11.00 7.61 0.93
CA ARG A 235 -11.10 6.27 1.53
C ARG A 235 -11.94 5.33 0.68
N VAL A 236 -13.10 5.80 0.20
CA VAL A 236 -13.97 5.06 -0.72
C VAL A 236 -13.19 4.64 -1.96
N TRP A 237 -12.45 5.58 -2.56
CA TRP A 237 -11.64 5.30 -3.73
C TRP A 237 -10.51 4.29 -3.45
N ALA A 238 -9.78 4.47 -2.34
CA ALA A 238 -8.73 3.54 -1.93
C ALA A 238 -9.26 2.12 -1.72
N LEU A 239 -10.45 1.98 -1.10
CA LEU A 239 -11.10 0.69 -0.89
C LEU A 239 -11.49 0.02 -2.21
N VAL A 240 -12.13 0.77 -3.11
CA VAL A 240 -12.55 0.31 -4.44
C VAL A 240 -11.35 -0.17 -5.24
N ARG A 241 -10.24 0.59 -5.25
CA ARG A 241 -9.00 0.20 -5.92
C ARG A 241 -8.38 -1.06 -5.32
N ALA A 242 -8.35 -1.16 -4.00
CA ALA A 242 -7.72 -2.29 -3.33
C ALA A 242 -8.50 -3.60 -3.49
N THR A 243 -9.83 -3.53 -3.61
CA THR A 243 -10.71 -4.70 -3.52
C THR A 243 -11.45 -5.05 -4.81
N GLY A 244 -11.68 -4.08 -5.70
CA GLY A 244 -12.60 -4.22 -6.84
C GLY A 244 -14.05 -4.47 -6.39
N CYS A 245 -14.40 -4.10 -5.17
CA CYS A 245 -15.73 -4.28 -4.60
C CYS A 245 -16.43 -2.93 -4.36
N TRP A 246 -17.76 -3.00 -4.31
CA TRP A 246 -18.60 -1.92 -3.81
C TRP A 246 -18.22 -1.56 -2.37
N PRO A 247 -18.03 -0.27 -2.07
CA PRO A 247 -17.54 0.21 -0.77
C PRO A 247 -18.64 0.20 0.32
N LEU A 248 -19.63 -0.71 0.24
CA LEU A 248 -20.81 -0.73 1.09
C LEU A 248 -20.52 -0.70 2.60
N PRO A 249 -19.44 -1.34 3.11
CA PRO A 249 -19.09 -1.26 4.53
C PRO A 249 -18.80 0.15 5.05
N LEU A 250 -18.33 1.06 4.20
CA LEU A 250 -18.11 2.45 4.58
C LEU A 250 -19.41 3.23 4.76
N PHE A 251 -20.54 2.64 4.39
CA PHE A 251 -21.88 3.21 4.47
C PHE A 251 -22.81 2.41 5.40
N GLY A 252 -22.24 1.56 6.26
CA GLY A 252 -22.98 0.84 7.31
C GLY A 252 -23.56 -0.51 6.88
N MET A 253 -23.29 -0.98 5.67
CA MET A 253 -23.67 -2.33 5.24
C MET A 253 -22.60 -3.36 5.65
N THR A 254 -22.96 -4.63 5.73
CA THR A 254 -22.05 -5.67 6.24
C THR A 254 -21.20 -6.37 5.17
N GLU A 255 -21.49 -6.20 3.88
CA GLU A 255 -20.89 -7.01 2.82
C GLU A 255 -20.07 -6.21 1.82
N LEU A 256 -18.94 -6.77 1.38
CA LEU A 256 -18.22 -6.33 0.18
C LEU A 256 -18.69 -7.17 -1.01
N GLN A 257 -19.39 -6.54 -1.93
CA GLN A 257 -19.91 -7.19 -3.13
C GLN A 257 -19.13 -6.73 -4.36
N ARG A 258 -18.82 -7.65 -5.29
CA ARG A 258 -18.20 -7.29 -6.58
C ARG A 258 -19.23 -6.80 -7.60
N VAL A 259 -20.44 -7.35 -7.50
CA VAL A 259 -21.55 -7.15 -8.41
C VAL A 259 -22.81 -7.00 -7.57
N LEU A 260 -23.67 -6.05 -7.94
CA LEU A 260 -25.02 -5.92 -7.40
C LEU A 260 -26.00 -6.62 -8.34
N ASP A 261 -27.06 -7.21 -7.81
CA ASP A 261 -28.10 -7.88 -8.62
C ASP A 261 -28.72 -6.91 -9.65
N PHE A 262 -28.87 -5.64 -9.28
CA PHE A 262 -29.28 -4.56 -10.16
C PHE A 262 -28.56 -3.25 -9.83
N CYS A 263 -28.40 -2.39 -10.83
CA CYS A 263 -27.89 -1.03 -10.66
C CYS A 263 -29.01 -0.19 -10.03
N PRO A 264 -28.78 0.45 -8.88
CA PRO A 264 -29.79 1.28 -8.23
C PRO A 264 -30.10 2.56 -9.03
N LEU A 265 -29.24 2.94 -9.97
CA LEU A 265 -29.36 4.18 -10.73
C LEU A 265 -30.04 4.01 -12.10
N CYS A 266 -29.92 2.84 -12.73
CA CYS A 266 -30.49 2.62 -14.07
C CYS A 266 -31.24 1.29 -14.22
N GLY A 267 -31.28 0.46 -13.17
CA GLY A 267 -31.95 -0.85 -13.18
C GLY A 267 -31.24 -1.96 -13.96
N ALA A 268 -30.04 -1.73 -14.50
CA ALA A 268 -29.28 -2.77 -15.21
C ALA A 268 -28.95 -3.95 -14.29
N SER A 269 -29.16 -5.18 -14.74
CA SER A 269 -28.83 -6.38 -13.94
C SER A 269 -27.32 -6.61 -13.85
N LEU A 270 -26.88 -7.28 -12.78
CA LEU A 270 -25.47 -7.65 -12.55
C LEU A 270 -24.52 -6.45 -12.68
N ALA A 271 -24.83 -5.38 -11.94
CA ALA A 271 -24.08 -4.13 -11.99
C ALA A 271 -22.77 -4.23 -11.19
N ASP A 272 -21.65 -4.30 -11.91
CA ASP A 272 -20.33 -4.19 -11.33
C ASP A 272 -19.86 -2.72 -11.22
N LEU A 273 -18.65 -2.52 -10.68
CA LEU A 273 -18.06 -1.20 -10.58
C LEU A 273 -17.77 -0.57 -11.96
N CYS A 274 -17.52 -1.37 -12.99
CA CYS A 274 -17.25 -0.88 -14.34
C CYS A 274 -18.51 -0.25 -14.91
N HIS A 275 -19.65 -0.91 -14.72
CA HIS A 275 -20.96 -0.41 -15.09
C HIS A 275 -21.19 0.98 -14.50
N ILE A 276 -21.07 1.16 -13.19
CA ILE A 276 -21.42 2.45 -12.59
C ILE A 276 -20.45 3.58 -12.95
N LEU A 277 -19.17 3.26 -13.13
CA LEU A 277 -18.14 4.24 -13.46
C LEU A 277 -18.11 4.62 -14.94
N GLN A 278 -18.53 3.73 -15.85
CA GLN A 278 -18.32 3.91 -17.30
C GLN A 278 -19.59 3.80 -18.15
N LEU A 279 -20.55 2.95 -17.77
CA LEU A 279 -21.65 2.54 -18.65
C LEU A 279 -23.02 3.02 -18.17
N CYS A 280 -23.18 3.34 -16.88
CA CYS A 280 -24.47 3.64 -16.28
C CYS A 280 -25.03 4.97 -16.81
N SER A 281 -26.28 4.98 -17.27
CA SER A 281 -26.97 6.20 -17.70
C SER A 281 -27.26 7.14 -16.53
N GLY A 282 -27.51 6.61 -15.34
CA GLY A 282 -27.78 7.40 -14.13
C GLY A 282 -26.59 8.21 -13.63
N THR A 283 -25.36 7.86 -14.02
CA THR A 283 -24.15 8.66 -13.75
C THR A 283 -23.67 9.43 -14.97
N GLU A 284 -24.38 9.37 -16.10
CA GLU A 284 -23.92 9.95 -17.37
C GLU A 284 -23.82 11.48 -17.35
N SER A 285 -24.77 12.17 -16.70
CA SER A 285 -24.73 13.63 -16.53
C SER A 285 -23.52 14.06 -15.69
N MET A 286 -23.32 13.42 -14.53
CA MET A 286 -22.16 13.67 -13.67
C MET A 286 -20.84 13.41 -14.41
N ARG A 287 -20.78 12.33 -15.19
CA ARG A 287 -19.64 12.07 -16.09
C ARG A 287 -19.44 13.26 -17.02
N LYS A 288 -20.46 13.65 -17.80
CA LYS A 288 -20.34 14.72 -18.79
C LYS A 288 -19.93 16.07 -18.17
N GLU A 289 -20.50 16.44 -17.03
CA GLU A 289 -20.20 17.70 -16.34
C GLU A 289 -18.76 17.77 -15.84
N LEU A 290 -18.24 16.70 -15.23
CA LEU A 290 -16.85 16.64 -14.77
C LEU A 290 -15.85 16.47 -15.91
N PHE A 291 -16.24 15.84 -17.03
CA PHE A 291 -15.37 15.56 -18.17
C PHE A 291 -15.42 16.60 -19.30
N CYS A 292 -16.32 17.57 -19.27
CA CYS A 292 -16.23 18.75 -20.14
C CYS A 292 -14.97 19.61 -19.86
N VAL A 293 -14.35 19.44 -18.70
CA VAL A 293 -13.13 20.15 -18.28
C VAL A 293 -11.84 19.45 -18.75
N THR A 294 -11.89 18.14 -19.06
CA THR A 294 -10.73 17.37 -19.54
C THR A 294 -11.05 16.72 -20.88
N SER A 295 -10.34 17.13 -21.93
CA SER A 295 -10.51 16.64 -23.30
C SER A 295 -10.30 15.12 -23.42
N SER A 296 -11.38 14.35 -23.31
CA SER A 296 -11.52 12.90 -23.52
C SER A 296 -11.35 11.97 -22.30
N TRP A 297 -12.22 10.96 -22.26
CA TRP A 297 -12.20 9.83 -21.33
C TRP A 297 -10.91 9.00 -21.43
N SER A 298 -10.24 8.98 -22.58
CA SER A 298 -8.94 8.28 -22.73
C SER A 298 -7.82 8.98 -21.97
N GLN A 299 -7.82 10.32 -21.89
CA GLN A 299 -6.90 11.07 -21.04
C GLN A 299 -7.21 10.84 -19.55
N PHE A 300 -8.49 10.81 -19.18
CA PHE A 300 -8.91 10.47 -17.82
C PHE A 300 -8.55 9.03 -17.41
N ARG A 301 -8.70 8.07 -18.33
CA ARG A 301 -8.24 6.68 -18.18
C ARG A 301 -6.72 6.64 -17.97
N SER A 302 -5.95 7.37 -18.78
CA SER A 302 -4.49 7.47 -18.62
C SER A 302 -4.09 8.14 -17.28
N LEU A 303 -4.84 9.15 -16.83
CA LEU A 303 -4.53 9.90 -15.61
C LEU A 303 -4.97 9.21 -14.31
N LEU A 304 -6.06 8.44 -14.33
CA LEU A 304 -6.47 7.60 -13.18
C LEU A 304 -5.67 6.30 -13.10
N PHE A 305 -5.15 5.79 -14.23
CA PHE A 305 -4.70 4.40 -14.34
C PHE A 305 -3.25 4.23 -14.87
N GLN A 306 -2.57 5.28 -15.34
CA GLN A 306 -1.20 5.17 -15.91
C GLN A 306 -0.16 6.07 -15.23
N GLY A 307 -0.50 6.75 -14.11
CA GLY A 307 0.50 7.40 -13.25
C GLY A 307 1.29 8.55 -13.90
N HIS A 308 0.75 9.21 -14.92
CA HIS A 308 1.43 10.36 -15.53
C HIS A 308 1.51 11.57 -14.58
N PRO A 309 2.58 12.39 -14.68
CA PRO A 309 2.75 13.57 -13.84
C PRO A 309 1.53 14.49 -14.00
N VAL A 310 0.93 14.81 -12.85
CA VAL A 310 -0.13 15.80 -12.73
C VAL A 310 0.47 17.15 -13.16
N PRO A 311 -0.11 17.87 -14.14
CA PRO A 311 0.30 19.25 -14.41
C PRO A 311 0.12 20.08 -13.13
N ASP A 312 0.95 21.10 -12.90
CA ASP A 312 1.23 21.82 -11.64
C ASP A 312 0.05 22.43 -10.82
N GLU A 313 -1.20 21.99 -11.01
CA GLU A 313 -2.36 22.40 -10.23
C GLU A 313 -3.05 21.18 -9.57
N CYS A 314 -2.97 21.10 -8.24
CA CYS A 314 -3.67 20.11 -7.40
C CYS A 314 -5.19 20.03 -7.62
N ASN A 315 -5.78 21.00 -8.31
CA ASN A 315 -7.21 21.10 -8.66
C ASN A 315 -7.75 19.86 -9.40
N GLY A 316 -6.90 19.16 -10.15
CA GLY A 316 -7.31 18.00 -10.95
C GLY A 316 -7.59 16.74 -10.15
N LEU A 317 -6.96 16.51 -8.99
CA LEU A 317 -7.15 15.27 -8.22
C LEU A 317 -8.40 15.34 -7.33
N GLU A 318 -8.68 16.54 -6.79
CA GLU A 318 -9.82 16.80 -5.92
C GLU A 318 -11.15 16.53 -6.63
N LEU A 319 -11.33 17.10 -7.83
CA LEU A 319 -12.54 16.90 -8.64
C LEU A 319 -12.81 15.41 -8.96
N ARG A 320 -11.75 14.61 -9.12
CA ARG A 320 -11.83 13.18 -9.47
C ARG A 320 -12.23 12.31 -8.30
N VAL A 321 -11.69 12.61 -7.12
CA VAL A 321 -12.02 11.94 -5.88
C VAL A 321 -13.44 12.28 -5.45
N ILE A 322 -13.84 13.54 -5.61
CA ILE A 322 -15.20 14.02 -5.37
C ILE A 322 -16.18 13.28 -6.28
N TYR A 323 -15.92 13.18 -7.59
CA TYR A 323 -16.77 12.41 -8.52
C TYR A 323 -17.02 10.98 -8.06
N ILE A 324 -15.94 10.24 -7.75
CA ILE A 324 -16.01 8.83 -7.38
C ILE A 324 -16.86 8.66 -6.13
N ALA A 325 -16.63 9.51 -5.13
CA ALA A 325 -17.39 9.45 -3.90
C ALA A 325 -18.85 9.86 -4.07
N SER A 326 -19.14 10.89 -4.85
CA SER A 326 -20.51 11.30 -5.16
C SER A 326 -21.28 10.20 -5.90
N VAL A 327 -20.63 9.50 -6.84
CA VAL A 327 -21.23 8.35 -7.53
C VAL A 327 -21.57 7.22 -6.55
N PHE A 328 -20.64 6.88 -5.65
CA PHE A 328 -20.88 5.82 -4.67
C PHE A 328 -21.88 6.23 -3.60
N GLU A 329 -21.86 7.47 -3.13
CA GLU A 329 -22.85 8.00 -2.19
C GLU A 329 -24.25 7.99 -2.79
N LEU A 330 -24.39 8.41 -4.05
CA LEU A 330 -25.65 8.38 -4.78
C LEU A 330 -26.17 6.94 -4.93
N ALA A 331 -25.30 6.02 -5.38
CA ALA A 331 -25.66 4.63 -5.58
C ALA A 331 -26.06 3.94 -4.28
N VAL A 332 -25.32 4.17 -3.20
CA VAL A 332 -25.61 3.58 -1.88
C VAL A 332 -26.85 4.22 -1.25
N SER A 333 -27.04 5.53 -1.41
CA SER A 333 -28.27 6.19 -0.95
C SER A 333 -29.49 5.61 -1.65
N ALA A 334 -29.44 5.43 -2.97
CA ALA A 334 -30.52 4.80 -3.74
C ALA A 334 -30.76 3.33 -3.31
N LEU A 335 -29.70 2.55 -3.03
CA LEU A 335 -29.82 1.20 -2.48
C LEU A 335 -30.52 1.18 -1.11
N LEU A 336 -30.12 2.07 -0.20
CA LEU A 336 -30.63 2.09 1.18
C LEU A 336 -32.07 2.59 1.28
N THR A 337 -32.46 3.50 0.38
CA THR A 337 -33.79 4.12 0.39
C THR A 337 -34.81 3.37 -0.48
N GLY A 338 -34.37 2.40 -1.28
CA GLY A 338 -35.23 1.67 -2.24
C GLY A 338 -35.77 2.58 -3.35
N VAL A 339 -35.15 3.73 -3.53
CA VAL A 339 -35.58 4.81 -4.41
C VAL A 339 -35.25 4.47 -5.86
N THR A 340 -36.17 4.79 -6.77
CA THR A 340 -36.09 4.40 -8.18
C THR A 340 -35.29 5.43 -9.00
N PRO A 341 -34.79 5.08 -10.21
CA PRO A 341 -33.98 5.98 -11.06
C PRO A 341 -34.54 7.40 -11.29
N ASN A 342 -35.87 7.57 -11.22
CA ASN A 342 -36.54 8.85 -11.47
C ASN A 342 -36.33 9.87 -10.34
N ASP A 343 -36.17 9.41 -9.10
CA ASP A 343 -36.02 10.27 -7.91
C ASP A 343 -34.55 10.73 -7.72
N VAL A 344 -33.61 10.00 -8.32
CA VAL A 344 -32.16 10.26 -8.24
C VAL A 344 -31.75 11.49 -9.05
N SER A 345 -32.49 11.80 -10.12
CA SER A 345 -32.22 12.96 -10.98
C SER A 345 -32.38 14.30 -10.23
N GLU A 346 -33.29 14.38 -9.25
CA GLU A 346 -33.48 15.57 -8.40
C GLU A 346 -32.36 15.72 -7.35
N LEU A 347 -31.82 14.60 -6.84
CA LEU A 347 -30.68 14.59 -5.92
C LEU A 347 -29.36 14.99 -6.59
N ILE A 348 -29.13 14.58 -7.85
CA ILE A 348 -27.96 14.99 -8.64
C ILE A 348 -27.99 16.49 -8.92
N ALA A 349 -29.17 17.05 -9.24
CA ALA A 349 -29.33 18.49 -9.46
C ALA A 349 -28.98 19.32 -8.21
N GLY A 350 -29.35 18.84 -7.01
CA GLY A 350 -29.00 19.50 -5.75
C GLY A 350 -27.51 19.40 -5.36
N ALA A 351 -26.81 18.33 -5.76
CA ALA A 351 -25.38 18.16 -5.49
C ALA A 351 -24.49 19.00 -6.41
N ALA A 352 -24.92 19.24 -7.66
CA ALA A 352 -24.24 20.14 -8.59
C ALA A 352 -24.32 21.62 -8.15
N ASP A 353 -25.45 22.04 -7.57
CA ASP A 353 -25.61 23.39 -7.00
C ASP A 353 -24.67 23.63 -5.81
N LEU A 354 -24.40 22.61 -4.98
CA LEU A 354 -23.44 22.68 -3.88
C LEU A 354 -21.97 22.77 -4.34
N ALA A 355 -21.66 22.26 -5.54
CA ALA A 355 -20.35 22.43 -6.16
C ALA A 355 -20.20 23.78 -6.91
N GLY A 356 -21.31 24.43 -7.26
CA GLY A 356 -21.36 25.68 -8.01
C GLY A 356 -21.43 26.97 -7.16
N THR A 357 -21.87 26.89 -5.90
CA THR A 357 -21.92 28.06 -5.00
C THR A 357 -20.64 28.22 -4.19
N GLY A 358 -19.54 28.48 -4.89
CA GLY A 358 -18.28 28.96 -4.34
C GLY A 358 -17.78 30.13 -5.17
N ARG A 359 -18.49 31.26 -5.12
CA ARG A 359 -17.94 32.57 -5.49
C ARG A 359 -17.67 33.37 -4.24
#